data_AF-A0A3S0Z1B4-F1
#
_entry.id   AF-A0A3S0Z1B4-F1
#
_cell.length_a   1.000
_cell.length_b   1.000
_cell.length_c   1.000
_cell.angle_alpha   90.00
_cell.angle_beta   90.00
_cell.angle_gamma   90.00
#
_symmetry.space_group_name_H-M   'P 1'
#
loop_
_entity.id
_entity.type
_entity.pdbx_description
1 polymer ?
#
loop_
_entity_poly.entity_id
_entity_poly.type
_entity_poly.pdbx_seq_one_letter_code
_entity_poly.pdbx_strand_id
1 'polypeptide(L)'
;ARSIARNAGVSQEALSQHVTRHGLHLAHPAELKLSKFLLRFPEVLSRVVSDLLLHTLCDYLYELTTTFTEFYDQCYCIEKDKATGKILKVNMDRLLLCEATSHVIAACFHILGIEAVDKM
;
A
#
# COMPACT_ATOMS: atom_id res chain seq x y z
N ALA A 1 -3.10 -6.37 0.43
CA ALA A 1 -2.54 -5.48 -0.62
C ALA A 1 -2.10 -6.24 -1.89
N ARG A 2 -1.19 -7.23 -1.80
CA ARG A 2 -0.64 -7.97 -2.98
C ARG A 2 -1.67 -8.61 -3.91
N SER A 3 -2.82 -9.03 -3.39
CA SER A 3 -3.90 -9.62 -4.21
C SER A 3 -4.53 -8.63 -5.19
N ILE A 4 -4.50 -7.33 -4.90
CA ILE A 4 -5.18 -6.30 -5.70
C ILE A 4 -4.43 -6.10 -7.02
N ALA A 5 -3.11 -5.90 -6.99
CA ALA A 5 -2.29 -5.76 -8.19
C ALA A 5 -2.38 -7.01 -9.09
N ARG A 6 -2.34 -8.21 -8.49
CA ARG A 6 -2.53 -9.48 -9.20
C ARG A 6 -3.91 -9.58 -9.86
N ASN A 7 -4.96 -9.19 -9.16
CA ASN A 7 -6.33 -9.20 -9.69
C ASN A 7 -6.56 -8.14 -10.79
N ALA A 8 -5.72 -7.10 -10.85
CA ALA A 8 -5.74 -6.10 -11.91
C ALA A 8 -4.99 -6.54 -13.17
N GLY A 9 -4.15 -7.58 -13.09
CA GLY A 9 -3.31 -8.04 -14.21
C GLY A 9 -2.21 -7.05 -14.60
N VAL A 10 -1.82 -6.15 -13.69
CA VAL A 10 -0.81 -5.10 -13.94
C VAL A 10 0.55 -5.53 -13.37
N SER A 11 1.60 -5.46 -14.18
CA SER A 11 2.98 -5.74 -13.74
C SER A 11 3.63 -4.53 -13.04
N GLN A 12 4.64 -4.78 -12.19
CA GLN A 12 5.43 -3.71 -11.56
C GLN A 12 6.09 -2.78 -12.60
N GLU A 13 6.52 -3.32 -13.74
CA GLU A 13 7.10 -2.55 -14.84
C GLU A 13 6.10 -1.56 -15.42
N ALA A 14 4.84 -2.00 -15.61
CA ALA A 14 3.77 -1.13 -16.10
C ALA A 14 3.45 -0.01 -15.10
N LEU A 15 3.45 -0.29 -13.80
CA LEU A 15 3.29 0.72 -12.75
C LEU A 15 4.44 1.75 -12.77
N SER A 16 5.68 1.29 -12.91
CA SER A 16 6.86 2.16 -12.94
C SER A 16 6.88 3.07 -14.17
N GLN A 17 6.52 2.53 -15.34
CA GLN A 17 6.38 3.32 -16.57
C GLN A 17 5.27 4.37 -16.47
N HIS A 18 4.15 4.03 -15.82
CA HIS A 18 3.05 4.96 -15.58
C HIS A 18 3.52 6.17 -14.76
N VAL A 19 4.18 5.94 -13.62
CA VAL A 19 4.73 7.03 -12.78
C VAL A 19 5.71 7.89 -13.56
N THR A 20 6.60 7.27 -14.35
CA THR A 20 7.61 8.01 -15.11
C THR A 20 7.00 8.90 -16.18
N ARG A 21 5.90 8.47 -16.81
CA ARG A 21 5.24 9.21 -17.90
C ARG A 21 4.24 10.25 -17.42
N HIS A 22 3.49 9.93 -16.37
CA HIS A 22 2.34 10.73 -15.94
C HIS A 22 2.53 11.36 -14.57
N GLY A 23 3.54 10.97 -13.80
CA GLY A 23 3.66 11.34 -12.40
C GLY A 23 2.65 10.59 -11.52
N LEU A 24 2.67 10.91 -10.22
CA LEU A 24 1.73 10.36 -9.23
C LEU A 24 0.69 11.44 -8.89
N HIS A 25 -0.59 11.14 -9.15
CA HIS A 25 -1.69 12.05 -8.82
C HIS A 25 -2.49 11.52 -7.63
N LEU A 26 -2.53 12.30 -6.55
CA LEU A 26 -3.29 11.99 -5.34
C LEU A 26 -4.31 13.11 -5.12
N ALA A 27 -5.60 12.80 -5.19
CA ALA A 27 -6.67 13.80 -5.09
C ALA A 27 -7.58 13.53 -3.89
N HIS A 28 -7.83 12.26 -3.57
CA HIS A 28 -8.74 11.93 -2.47
C HIS A 28 -8.06 12.15 -1.11
N PRO A 29 -8.76 12.68 -0.10
CA PRO A 29 -8.18 12.87 1.24
C PRO A 29 -7.61 11.59 1.84
N ALA A 30 -8.24 10.43 1.60
CA ALA A 30 -7.74 9.13 2.06
C ALA A 30 -6.44 8.70 1.35
N GLU A 31 -6.30 9.00 0.05
CA GLU A 31 -5.05 8.76 -0.70
C GLU A 31 -3.90 9.58 -0.10
N LEU A 32 -4.16 10.86 0.20
CA LEU A 32 -3.19 11.77 0.82
C LEU A 32 -2.85 11.37 2.26
N LYS A 33 -3.83 10.87 3.03
CA LYS A 33 -3.61 10.36 4.38
C LYS A 33 -2.68 9.16 4.35
N LEU A 34 -2.97 8.17 3.48
CA LEU A 34 -2.16 6.97 3.34
C LEU A 34 -0.74 7.29 2.85
N SER A 35 -0.58 8.14 1.84
CA SER A 35 0.74 8.50 1.32
C SER A 35 1.62 9.18 2.36
N LYS A 36 1.05 10.13 3.12
CA LYS A 36 1.75 10.76 4.26
C LYS A 36 2.11 9.75 5.33
N PHE A 37 1.21 8.81 5.63
CA PHE A 37 1.47 7.76 6.61
C PHE A 37 2.64 6.87 6.21
N LEU A 38 2.69 6.44 4.94
CA LEU A 38 3.80 5.66 4.38
C LEU A 38 5.15 6.38 4.50
N LEU A 39 5.16 7.70 4.29
CA LEU A 39 6.38 8.51 4.39
C LEU A 39 6.93 8.64 5.83
N ARG A 40 6.13 8.30 6.86
CA ARG A 40 6.60 8.27 8.26
C ARG A 40 7.46 7.07 8.60
N PHE A 41 7.51 6.05 7.74
CA PHE A 41 8.25 4.81 8.00
C PHE A 41 9.72 5.04 8.42
N PRO A 42 10.53 5.86 7.71
CA PRO A 42 11.93 6.08 8.09
C PRO A 42 12.08 6.75 9.47
N GLU A 43 11.15 7.64 9.85
CA GLU A 43 11.16 8.28 11.16
C GLU A 43 10.90 7.26 12.29
N VAL A 44 9.94 6.36 12.07
CA VAL A 44 9.66 5.26 13.01
C VAL A 44 10.88 4.36 13.15
N LEU A 45 11.53 3.99 12.05
CA LEU A 45 12.77 3.21 12.09
C LEU A 45 13.89 3.92 12.85
N SER A 46 14.09 5.22 12.61
CA SER A 46 15.11 6.00 13.33
C SER A 46 14.86 5.98 14.84
N ARG A 47 13.60 6.04 15.26
CA ARG A 47 13.23 5.98 16.67
C ARG A 47 13.45 4.60 17.27
N VAL A 48 13.07 3.53 16.54
CA VAL A 48 13.31 2.14 16.97
C VAL A 48 14.80 1.88 17.16
N VAL A 49 15.66 2.38 16.26
CA VAL A 49 17.12 2.20 16.36
C VAL A 49 17.70 2.99 17.55
N SER A 50 17.18 4.19 17.83
CA SER A 50 17.61 5.03 18.96
C SER A 50 17.19 4.43 20.31
N ASP A 51 15.94 4.00 20.42
CA ASP A 51 15.31 3.71 21.70
C ASP A 51 15.28 2.18 21.99
N LEU A 52 15.53 1.36 20.97
CA LEU A 52 15.40 -0.11 20.95
C LEU A 52 13.99 -0.62 21.31
N LEU A 53 12.98 0.22 21.11
CA LEU A 53 11.58 -0.06 21.45
C LEU A 53 10.80 -0.56 20.23
N LEU A 54 10.81 -1.88 20.00
CA LEU A 54 10.13 -2.52 18.85
C LEU A 54 8.61 -2.36 18.83
N HIS A 55 7.94 -2.16 19.98
CA HIS A 55 6.49 -2.01 20.03
C HIS A 55 6.00 -0.82 19.19
N THR A 56 6.81 0.23 19.07
CA THR A 56 6.48 1.40 18.23
C THR A 56 6.38 1.07 16.73
N LEU A 57 7.15 0.06 16.26
CA LEU A 57 7.04 -0.46 14.91
C LEU A 57 5.74 -1.27 14.73
N CYS A 58 5.35 -2.04 15.74
CA CYS A 58 4.09 -2.78 15.75
C CYS A 58 2.88 -1.82 15.71
N ASP A 59 2.91 -0.77 16.52
CA ASP A 59 1.88 0.27 16.55
C ASP A 59 1.76 0.97 15.19
N TYR A 60 2.90 1.35 14.59
CA TYR A 60 2.95 1.90 13.24
C TYR A 60 2.35 0.95 12.20
N LEU A 61 2.69 -0.34 12.26
CA LEU A 61 2.18 -1.34 11.33
C LEU A 61 0.67 -1.50 11.46
N TYR A 62 0.14 -1.52 12.69
CA TYR A 62 -1.29 -1.58 12.94
C TYR A 62 -2.00 -0.36 12.35
N GLU A 63 -1.54 0.86 12.69
CA GLU A 63 -2.10 2.09 12.15
C GLU A 63 -2.04 2.18 10.62
N LEU A 64 -0.95 1.67 10.01
CA LEU A 64 -0.80 1.57 8.55
C LEU A 64 -1.91 0.71 7.96
N THR A 65 -2.18 -0.46 8.54
CA THR A 65 -3.22 -1.37 8.04
C THR A 65 -4.63 -0.79 8.19
N THR A 66 -4.91 -0.08 9.29
CA THR A 66 -6.19 0.63 9.47
C THR A 66 -6.35 1.74 8.45
N THR A 67 -5.31 2.57 8.25
CA THR A 67 -5.31 3.64 7.26
C THR A 67 -5.46 3.11 5.83
N PHE A 68 -4.82 1.97 5.53
CA PHE A 68 -4.97 1.30 4.23
C PHE A 68 -6.41 0.80 4.01
N THR A 69 -7.06 0.26 5.05
CA THR A 69 -8.46 -0.21 4.96
C THR A 69 -9.41 0.94 4.67
N GLU A 70 -9.27 2.07 5.38
CA GLU A 70 -10.04 3.29 5.11
C GLU A 70 -9.85 3.79 3.66
N PHE A 71 -8.61 3.79 3.17
CA PHE A 71 -8.32 4.13 1.78
C PHE A 71 -9.00 3.16 0.81
N TYR A 72 -8.91 1.86 1.05
CA TYR A 72 -9.45 0.85 0.15
C TYR A 72 -10.99 0.89 0.08
N ASP A 73 -11.65 1.19 1.20
CA ASP A 73 -13.10 1.33 1.25
C ASP A 73 -13.61 2.59 0.54
N GLN A 74 -12.85 3.69 0.61
CA GLN A 74 -13.26 4.98 0.03
C GLN A 74 -12.79 5.16 -1.42
N CYS A 75 -11.74 4.46 -1.86
CA CYS A 75 -11.09 4.67 -3.15
C CYS A 75 -11.03 3.37 -3.97
N TYR A 76 -11.95 3.24 -4.93
CA TYR A 76 -11.95 2.09 -5.86
C TYR A 76 -10.62 1.98 -6.62
N CYS A 77 -9.88 0.89 -6.38
CA CYS A 77 -8.64 0.59 -7.09
C CYS A 77 -8.91 -0.11 -8.44
N ILE A 78 -9.89 -1.01 -8.46
CA ILE A 78 -10.33 -1.77 -9.64
C ILE A 78 -11.85 -1.69 -9.68
N GLU A 79 -12.39 -1.14 -10.76
CA GLU A 79 -13.83 -1.13 -11.01
C GLU A 79 -14.15 -2.34 -11.89
N LYS A 80 -15.06 -3.20 -11.42
CA LYS A 80 -15.52 -4.38 -12.15
C LYS A 80 -17.01 -4.26 -12.42
N ASP A 81 -17.42 -4.78 -13.58
CA ASP A 81 -18.82 -4.91 -13.93
C ASP A 81 -19.49 -5.92 -13.01
N LYS A 82 -20.61 -5.53 -12.38
CA LYS A 82 -21.30 -6.37 -11.38
C LYS A 82 -21.95 -7.62 -11.98
N ALA A 83 -22.30 -7.60 -13.26
CA ALA A 83 -23.00 -8.71 -13.92
C ALA A 83 -22.04 -9.71 -14.57
N THR A 84 -20.93 -9.23 -15.12
CA THR A 84 -19.98 -10.04 -15.92
C THR A 84 -18.64 -10.27 -15.24
N GLY A 85 -18.33 -9.55 -14.16
CA GLY A 85 -17.05 -9.64 -13.45
C GLY A 85 -15.85 -9.09 -14.22
N LYS A 86 -16.07 -8.53 -15.42
CA LYS A 86 -15.01 -7.93 -16.24
C LYS A 86 -14.48 -6.66 -15.61
N ILE A 87 -13.17 -6.44 -15.72
CA ILE A 87 -12.53 -5.21 -15.27
C ILE A 87 -12.94 -4.08 -16.23
N LEU A 88 -13.62 -3.08 -15.71
CA LEU A 88 -14.04 -1.89 -16.45
C LEU A 88 -12.95 -0.81 -16.41
N LYS A 89 -12.33 -0.63 -15.25
CA LYS A 89 -11.31 0.40 -15.04
C LYS A 89 -10.32 -0.03 -13.98
N VAL A 90 -9.05 0.30 -14.21
CA VAL A 90 -7.96 0.13 -13.25
C VAL A 90 -7.37 1.51 -12.97
N ASN A 91 -7.33 1.89 -11.69
CA ASN A 91 -6.74 3.16 -11.27
C ASN A 91 -5.27 2.92 -10.90
N MET A 92 -4.36 3.27 -11.82
CA MET A 92 -2.91 2.98 -11.70
C MET A 92 -2.27 3.68 -10.48
N ASP A 93 -2.63 4.93 -10.20
CA ASP A 93 -2.11 5.70 -9.04
C ASP A 93 -2.49 5.06 -7.71
N ARG A 94 -3.69 4.49 -7.63
CA ARG A 94 -4.18 3.76 -6.45
C ARG A 94 -3.51 2.40 -6.30
N LEU A 95 -3.26 1.71 -7.41
CA LEU A 95 -2.47 0.47 -7.40
C LEU A 95 -1.04 0.72 -6.92
N LEU A 96 -0.43 1.84 -7.29
CA LEU A 96 0.88 2.25 -6.78
C LEU A 96 0.87 2.42 -5.26
N LEU A 97 -0.17 3.04 -4.69
CA LEU A 97 -0.34 3.11 -3.23
C LEU A 97 -0.48 1.73 -2.58
N CYS A 98 -1.23 0.81 -3.20
CA CYS A 98 -1.32 -0.58 -2.72
C CYS A 98 0.05 -1.27 -2.72
N GLU A 99 0.84 -1.07 -3.77
CA GLU A 99 2.16 -1.68 -3.91
C GLU A 99 3.15 -1.11 -2.89
N ALA A 100 3.20 0.22 -2.76
CA ALA A 100 4.02 0.90 -1.75
C ALA A 100 3.67 0.43 -0.33
N THR A 101 2.38 0.31 -0.02
CA THR A 101 1.91 -0.23 1.26
C THR A 101 2.39 -1.67 1.46
N SER A 102 2.32 -2.50 0.43
CA SER A 102 2.81 -3.88 0.52
C SER A 102 4.31 -3.97 0.79
N HIS A 103 5.11 -3.08 0.20
CA HIS A 103 6.55 -3.06 0.42
C HIS A 103 6.89 -2.65 1.86
N VAL A 104 6.22 -1.63 2.39
CA VAL A 104 6.42 -1.18 3.77
C VAL A 104 6.00 -2.26 4.76
N ILE A 105 4.85 -2.90 4.58
CA ILE A 105 4.41 -4.02 5.44
C ILE A 105 5.42 -5.16 5.41
N ALA A 106 5.93 -5.52 4.23
CA ALA A 106 6.93 -6.57 4.10
C ALA A 106 8.24 -6.22 4.82
N ALA A 107 8.68 -4.95 4.74
CA ALA A 107 9.84 -4.47 5.47
C ALA A 107 9.63 -4.53 7.00
N CYS A 108 8.46 -4.10 7.49
CA CYS A 108 8.11 -4.22 8.92
C CYS A 108 8.14 -5.68 9.38
N PHE A 109 7.53 -6.60 8.63
CA PHE A 109 7.55 -8.02 8.97
C PHE A 109 8.97 -8.61 8.96
N HIS A 110 9.80 -8.25 7.98
CA HIS A 110 11.19 -8.68 7.94
C HIS A 110 11.96 -8.24 9.20
N ILE A 111 11.79 -6.99 9.63
CA ILE A 111 12.43 -6.46 10.85
C ILE A 111 11.93 -7.17 12.10
N LEU A 112 10.63 -7.50 12.15
CA LEU A 112 10.02 -8.23 13.26
C LEU A 112 10.32 -9.74 13.25
N GLY A 113 10.99 -10.26 12.22
CA GLY A 113 11.24 -11.70 12.07
C GLY A 113 9.99 -12.51 11.71
N ILE A 114 8.98 -11.88 11.12
CA ILE A 114 7.73 -12.52 10.71
C ILE A 114 7.81 -12.85 9.22
N GLU A 115 7.57 -14.12 8.88
CA GLU A 115 7.44 -14.54 7.47
C GLU A 115 6.03 -14.22 6.95
N ALA A 116 5.97 -13.38 5.91
CA ALA A 116 4.71 -13.01 5.28
C ALA A 116 4.20 -14.14 4.38
N VAL A 117 2.95 -14.56 4.56
CA VAL A 117 2.28 -15.50 3.65
C VAL A 117 1.71 -14.76 2.43
N ASP A 118 1.95 -15.27 1.23
CA ASP A 118 1.43 -14.67 -0.02
C ASP A 118 -0.05 -15.01 -0.28
N LYS A 119 -0.57 -16.04 0.37
CA LYS A 119 -1.96 -16.45 0.39
C LYS A 119 -2.31 -16.92 1.80
N MET A 120 -3.36 -16.36 2.37
CA MET A 120 -4.15 -17.00 3.40
C MET A 120 -5.27 -17.79 2.74
#